data_AF-A0A533RXY3-F1
#
_entry.id   AF-A0A533RXY3-F1
#
_cell.length_a   1.000
_cell.length_b   1.000
_cell.length_c   1.000
_cell.angle_alpha   90.00
_cell.angle_beta   90.00
_cell.angle_gamma   90.00
#
_symmetry.space_group_name_H-M   'P 1'
#
loop_
_entity.id
_entity.type
_entity.pdbx_description
1 polymer ?
#
loop_
_entity_poly.entity_id
_entity_poly.type
_entity_poly.pdbx_seq_one_letter_code
_entity_poly.pdbx_strand_id
1 'polypeptide(L)'
;RQNWIRDRANSFATQINALNKQISVLQAAGQNANDLRDKRDLLLEQLSEIIDFTYSEDAAGIITITIGGVNYVDATTATTGIINTINKTGAGATLNWTLPPAGAVAVNGGELKGLNEVYTTIANGYLTDLDNLALTFTTEINTLHSAGFGLGAVPPTGNNFFAGGPPVTAANIQVAAPILADLKNIAAASTAAGSPGDGSKALAMAQLKQKLTMSAGTVTFDDFYRSIASRLGVQSQEAIRMSDNQNFLLAQLKNNRSEISGVSLDEEMTNMVRFQQSYNAAARLVTAMDEMIDVVVNRMGLVGR
;
A
#
# COMPACT_ATOMS: atom_id res chain seq x y z
N ARG A 1 -3.98 -2.11 10.47
CA ARG A 1 -3.07 -1.21 9.72
C ARG A 1 -3.74 -0.63 8.48
N GLN A 2 -4.25 -1.46 7.56
CA GLN A 2 -4.88 -0.97 6.33
C GLN A 2 -6.03 0.04 6.53
N ASN A 3 -6.99 -0.26 7.42
CA ASN A 3 -8.10 0.67 7.71
C ASN A 3 -7.57 2.04 8.17
N TRP A 4 -6.52 2.05 8.99
CA TRP A 4 -5.90 3.29 9.45
C TRP A 4 -5.28 4.11 8.30
N ILE A 5 -4.60 3.48 7.36
CA ILE A 5 -4.00 4.17 6.20
C ILE A 5 -5.08 4.74 5.28
N ARG A 6 -6.13 3.96 5.04
CA ARG A 6 -7.32 4.42 4.32
C ARG A 6 -7.98 5.61 5.00
N ASP A 7 -8.18 5.54 6.32
CA ASP A 7 -8.81 6.60 7.09
C ASP A 7 -7.95 7.87 7.10
N ARG A 8 -6.63 7.73 7.08
CA ARG A 8 -5.68 8.84 6.91
C ARG A 8 -5.81 9.48 5.52
N ALA A 9 -5.88 8.69 4.44
CA ALA A 9 -6.13 9.22 3.09
C ALA A 9 -7.47 9.98 3.00
N ASN A 10 -8.54 9.41 3.59
CA ASN A 10 -9.86 10.04 3.63
C ASN A 10 -9.84 11.35 4.44
N SER A 11 -9.07 11.39 5.53
CA SER A 11 -8.87 12.61 6.33
C SER A 11 -8.18 13.71 5.54
N PHE A 12 -7.09 13.39 4.82
CA PHE A 12 -6.39 14.37 3.97
C PHE A 12 -7.29 14.87 2.85
N ALA A 13 -8.02 13.99 2.17
CA ALA A 13 -8.99 14.38 1.14
C ALA A 13 -10.07 15.34 1.67
N THR A 14 -10.56 15.08 2.89
CA THR A 14 -11.55 15.95 3.55
C THR A 14 -10.98 17.33 3.85
N GLN A 15 -9.74 17.39 4.34
CA GLN A 15 -9.05 18.65 4.59
C GLN A 15 -8.75 19.43 3.30
N ILE A 16 -8.33 18.74 2.24
CA ILE A 16 -8.13 19.34 0.90
C ILE A 16 -9.44 19.94 0.38
N ASN A 17 -10.56 19.22 0.50
CA ASN A 17 -11.87 19.74 0.08
C ASN A 17 -12.28 20.98 0.89
N ALA A 18 -12.02 21.00 2.20
CA ALA A 18 -12.27 22.17 3.04
C ALA A 18 -11.42 23.38 2.60
N LEU A 19 -10.14 23.17 2.26
CA LEU A 19 -9.26 24.21 1.74
C LEU A 19 -9.70 24.70 0.37
N ASN A 20 -10.11 23.82 -0.55
CA ASN A 20 -10.64 24.20 -1.86
C ASN A 20 -11.82 25.17 -1.73
N LYS A 21 -12.74 24.92 -0.78
CA LYS A 21 -13.87 25.84 -0.51
C LYS A 21 -13.40 27.20 -0.02
N GLN A 22 -12.44 27.25 0.89
CA GLN A 22 -11.90 28.52 1.41
C GLN A 22 -11.15 29.30 0.33
N ILE A 23 -10.32 28.62 -0.47
CA ILE A 23 -9.57 29.21 -1.59
C ILE A 23 -10.54 29.81 -2.60
N SER A 24 -11.56 29.05 -3.00
CA SER A 24 -12.56 29.51 -3.97
C SER A 24 -13.29 30.79 -3.50
N VAL A 25 -13.65 30.87 -2.21
CA VAL A 25 -14.29 32.07 -1.62
C VAL A 25 -13.35 33.29 -1.65
N LEU A 26 -12.08 33.12 -1.28
CA LEU A 26 -11.11 34.23 -1.30
C LEU A 26 -10.84 34.70 -2.73
N GLN A 27 -10.72 33.78 -3.67
CA GLN A 27 -10.42 34.09 -5.06
C GLN A 27 -11.62 34.77 -5.76
N ALA A 28 -12.84 34.36 -5.42
CA ALA A 28 -14.07 35.05 -5.84
C ALA A 28 -14.16 36.48 -5.27
N ALA A 29 -13.58 36.73 -4.08
CA ALA A 29 -13.45 38.06 -3.50
C ALA A 29 -12.24 38.86 -4.03
N GLY A 30 -11.47 38.32 -4.96
CA GLY A 30 -10.26 38.94 -5.51
C GLY A 30 -9.06 38.97 -4.56
N GLN A 31 -9.09 38.18 -3.48
CA GLN A 31 -7.99 38.07 -2.51
C GLN A 31 -7.06 36.89 -2.85
N ASN A 32 -5.78 37.01 -2.51
CA ASN A 32 -4.82 35.92 -2.65
C ASN A 32 -4.93 34.93 -1.49
N ALA A 33 -5.06 33.64 -1.81
CA ALA A 33 -5.18 32.55 -0.85
C ALA A 33 -3.87 31.74 -0.68
N ASN A 34 -2.71 32.40 -0.80
CA ASN A 34 -1.41 31.73 -0.88
C ASN A 34 -1.15 30.76 0.29
N ASP A 35 -1.35 31.20 1.53
CA ASP A 35 -1.16 30.36 2.72
C ASP A 35 -2.07 29.11 2.73
N LEU A 36 -3.28 29.21 2.16
CA LEU A 36 -4.20 28.09 2.06
C LEU A 36 -3.79 27.12 0.95
N ARG A 37 -3.22 27.64 -0.15
CA ARG A 37 -2.64 26.83 -1.22
C ARG A 37 -1.42 26.08 -0.71
N ASP A 38 -0.54 26.71 0.07
CA ASP A 38 0.62 26.05 0.68
C ASP A 38 0.20 24.89 1.61
N LYS A 39 -0.82 25.11 2.45
CA LYS A 39 -1.39 24.05 3.30
C LYS A 39 -1.99 22.91 2.47
N ARG A 40 -2.66 23.24 1.37
CA ARG A 40 -3.25 22.25 0.46
C ARG A 40 -2.16 21.43 -0.22
N ASP A 41 -1.08 22.07 -0.66
CA ASP A 41 0.03 21.42 -1.35
C ASP A 41 0.78 20.49 -0.40
N LEU A 42 0.93 20.86 0.88
CA LEU A 42 1.43 19.95 1.90
C LEU A 42 0.54 18.71 2.08
N LEU A 43 -0.79 18.89 2.09
CA LEU A 43 -1.72 17.77 2.19
C LEU A 43 -1.71 16.89 0.93
N LEU A 44 -1.52 17.47 -0.25
CA LEU A 44 -1.33 16.72 -1.51
C LEU A 44 -0.04 15.89 -1.46
N GLU A 45 1.06 16.46 -0.96
CA GLU A 45 2.31 15.71 -0.74
C GLU A 45 2.09 14.54 0.23
N GLN A 46 1.43 14.77 1.36
CA GLN A 46 1.12 13.71 2.33
C GLN A 46 0.15 12.66 1.80
N LEU A 47 -0.81 13.04 0.97
CA LEU A 47 -1.72 12.10 0.31
C LEU A 47 -0.96 11.22 -0.70
N SER A 48 0.04 11.78 -1.39
CA SER A 48 0.82 11.06 -2.42
C SER A 48 1.68 9.94 -1.84
N GLU A 49 2.07 10.03 -0.57
CA GLU A 49 2.73 8.95 0.16
C GLU A 49 1.80 7.73 0.33
N ILE A 50 0.50 7.97 0.41
CA ILE A 50 -0.49 6.94 0.74
C ILE A 50 -1.07 6.31 -0.54
N ILE A 51 -1.43 7.13 -1.51
CA ILE A 51 -2.12 6.70 -2.73
C ILE A 51 -1.67 7.50 -3.93
N ASP A 52 -1.54 6.81 -5.06
CA ASP A 52 -1.35 7.43 -6.36
C ASP A 52 -2.63 8.14 -6.83
N PHE A 53 -2.49 9.39 -7.23
CA PHE A 53 -3.58 10.22 -7.71
C PHE A 53 -3.08 11.20 -8.77
N THR A 54 -4.01 11.69 -9.59
CA THR A 54 -3.79 12.84 -10.45
C THR A 54 -4.71 13.97 -10.02
N TYR A 55 -4.31 15.21 -10.29
CA TYR A 55 -5.14 16.35 -9.96
C TYR A 55 -5.10 17.41 -11.05
N SER A 56 -6.18 18.19 -11.15
CA SER A 56 -6.28 19.38 -12.00
C SER A 56 -6.84 20.54 -11.19
N GLU A 57 -6.34 21.76 -11.46
CA GLU A 57 -6.83 23.00 -10.85
C GLU A 57 -7.60 23.81 -11.88
N ASP A 58 -8.77 24.32 -11.51
CA ASP A 58 -9.59 25.17 -12.36
C ASP A 58 -9.27 26.67 -12.20
N ALA A 59 -9.94 27.53 -12.99
CA ALA A 59 -9.75 28.98 -12.93
C ALA A 59 -10.20 29.61 -11.59
N ALA A 60 -11.02 28.90 -10.81
CA ALA A 60 -11.47 29.29 -9.48
C ALA A 60 -10.56 28.74 -8.36
N GLY A 61 -9.40 28.17 -8.72
CA GLY A 61 -8.41 27.61 -7.80
C GLY A 61 -8.87 26.34 -7.10
N ILE A 62 -9.92 25.70 -7.59
CA ILE A 62 -10.42 24.44 -7.05
C ILE A 62 -9.60 23.30 -7.64
N ILE A 63 -9.10 22.42 -6.78
CA ILE A 63 -8.46 21.18 -7.21
C ILE A 63 -9.46 20.03 -7.24
N THR A 64 -9.52 19.33 -8.38
CA THR A 64 -10.16 18.02 -8.52
C THR A 64 -9.10 16.93 -8.44
N ILE A 65 -9.29 15.94 -7.57
CA ILE A 65 -8.40 14.78 -7.45
C ILE A 65 -9.08 13.55 -8.05
N THR A 66 -8.36 12.81 -8.88
CA THR A 66 -8.81 11.53 -9.42
C THR A 66 -7.86 10.40 -9.07
N ILE A 67 -8.42 9.23 -8.75
CA ILE A 67 -7.69 8.00 -8.44
C ILE A 67 -8.15 6.94 -9.44
N GLY A 68 -7.22 6.37 -10.21
CA GLY A 68 -7.57 5.36 -11.22
C GLY A 68 -8.62 5.84 -12.24
N GLY A 69 -8.67 7.15 -12.52
CA GLY A 69 -9.65 7.77 -13.42
C GLY A 69 -11.01 8.10 -12.78
N VAL A 70 -11.17 7.92 -11.48
CA VAL A 70 -12.40 8.20 -10.73
C VAL A 70 -12.23 9.41 -9.83
N ASN A 71 -13.23 10.31 -9.80
CA ASN A 71 -13.23 11.48 -8.92
C ASN A 71 -13.24 11.07 -7.44
N TYR A 72 -12.25 11.57 -6.71
CA TYR A 72 -12.06 11.35 -5.28
C TYR A 72 -12.35 12.61 -4.45
N VAL A 73 -11.86 13.76 -4.94
CA VAL A 73 -12.18 15.07 -4.39
C VAL A 73 -12.72 15.93 -5.52
N ASP A 74 -13.92 16.46 -5.32
CA ASP A 74 -14.58 17.43 -6.20
C ASP A 74 -15.25 18.46 -5.28
N ALA A 75 -15.11 19.76 -5.59
CA ALA A 75 -15.63 20.84 -4.75
C ALA A 75 -17.16 20.84 -4.62
N THR A 76 -17.86 20.17 -5.52
CA THR A 76 -19.32 20.10 -5.55
C THR A 76 -19.90 18.90 -4.81
N THR A 77 -19.10 17.85 -4.59
CA THR A 77 -19.54 16.62 -3.92
C THR A 77 -18.84 16.41 -2.58
N ALA A 78 -19.52 15.74 -1.65
CA ALA A 78 -18.86 15.25 -0.44
C ALA A 78 -17.75 14.29 -0.86
N THR A 79 -16.60 14.34 -0.18
CA THR A 79 -15.46 13.43 -0.40
C THR A 79 -15.97 12.00 -0.51
N THR A 80 -15.71 11.36 -1.65
CA THR A 80 -16.09 9.97 -1.89
C THR A 80 -15.13 9.10 -1.09
N GLY A 81 -15.51 8.75 0.13
CA GLY A 81 -14.63 7.98 1.02
C GLY A 81 -14.19 6.67 0.36
N ILE A 82 -12.90 6.36 0.44
CA ILE A 82 -12.38 5.07 -0.03
C ILE A 82 -12.96 3.99 0.88
N ILE A 83 -13.70 3.04 0.30
CA ILE A 83 -14.10 1.79 0.95
C ILE A 83 -13.11 0.71 0.52
N ASN A 84 -12.73 -0.14 1.46
CA ASN A 84 -11.84 -1.26 1.21
C ASN A 84 -12.56 -2.55 1.56
N THR A 85 -12.62 -3.49 0.62
CA THR A 85 -13.17 -4.82 0.85
C THR A 85 -12.07 -5.85 0.66
N ILE A 86 -11.74 -6.56 1.74
CA ILE A 86 -10.93 -7.78 1.67
C ILE A 86 -11.90 -8.93 1.38
N ASN A 87 -11.82 -9.51 0.18
CA ASN A 87 -12.49 -10.77 -0.12
C ASN A 87 -11.48 -11.89 0.05
N LYS A 88 -11.68 -12.77 1.03
CA LYS A 88 -10.93 -14.02 1.13
C LYS A 88 -11.64 -15.08 0.31
N THR A 89 -10.95 -15.63 -0.69
CA THR A 89 -11.40 -16.80 -1.45
C THR A 89 -10.38 -17.90 -1.27
N GLY A 90 -10.72 -18.92 -0.47
CA GLY A 90 -9.79 -20.01 -0.12
C GLY A 90 -8.55 -19.52 0.64
N ALA A 91 -7.38 -20.07 0.33
CA ALA A 91 -6.09 -19.66 0.89
C ALA A 91 -5.63 -18.26 0.45
N GLY A 92 -6.31 -17.64 -0.53
CA GLY A 92 -5.97 -16.34 -1.08
C GLY A 92 -6.81 -15.19 -0.52
N ALA A 93 -6.15 -14.11 -0.09
CA ALA A 93 -6.81 -12.82 0.13
C ALA A 93 -6.76 -11.99 -1.16
N THR A 94 -7.89 -11.49 -1.62
CA THR A 94 -7.97 -10.43 -2.63
C THR A 94 -8.36 -9.13 -1.93
N LEU A 95 -7.79 -8.03 -2.40
CA LEU A 95 -8.00 -6.73 -1.80
C LEU A 95 -8.48 -5.76 -2.88
N ASN A 96 -9.72 -5.33 -2.73
CA ASN A 96 -10.37 -4.44 -3.69
C ASN A 96 -10.66 -3.09 -3.02
N TRP A 97 -10.23 -2.03 -3.68
CA TRP A 97 -10.52 -0.66 -3.30
C TRP A 97 -11.72 -0.17 -4.10
N THR A 98 -12.68 0.45 -3.42
CA THR A 98 -13.87 1.01 -4.04
C THR A 98 -14.03 2.48 -3.66
N LEU A 99 -14.40 3.30 -4.63
CA LEU A 99 -14.82 4.68 -4.43
C LEU A 99 -16.32 4.79 -4.76
N PRO A 100 -17.20 5.01 -3.78
CA PRO A 100 -18.61 5.28 -4.02
C PRO A 100 -18.78 6.65 -4.72
N PRO A 101 -19.63 6.79 -5.76
CA PRO A 101 -20.51 5.79 -6.34
C PRO A 101 -19.88 4.98 -7.49
N ALA A 102 -18.67 5.32 -7.93
CA ALA A 102 -18.04 4.82 -9.15
C ALA A 102 -17.59 3.34 -9.13
N GLY A 103 -17.53 2.70 -7.95
CA GLY A 103 -17.23 1.27 -7.84
C GLY A 103 -15.75 0.97 -7.63
N ALA A 104 -15.23 -0.13 -8.19
CA ALA A 104 -13.86 -0.58 -7.99
C ALA A 104 -12.83 0.34 -8.67
N VAL A 105 -11.72 0.59 -8.00
CA VAL A 105 -10.63 1.46 -8.47
C VAL A 105 -9.28 0.77 -8.36
N ALA A 106 -8.45 0.99 -9.38
CA ALA A 106 -7.07 0.55 -9.39
C ALA A 106 -6.18 1.51 -8.58
N VAL A 107 -5.47 0.98 -7.59
CA VAL A 107 -4.48 1.71 -6.81
C VAL A 107 -3.08 1.35 -7.31
N ASN A 108 -2.44 2.29 -7.99
CA ASN A 108 -1.21 2.05 -8.76
C ASN A 108 0.09 2.52 -8.07
N GLY A 109 -0.01 3.14 -6.90
CA GLY A 109 1.13 3.60 -6.11
C GLY A 109 0.78 3.91 -4.66
N GLY A 110 1.77 4.41 -3.91
CA GLY A 110 1.68 4.72 -2.49
C GLY A 110 1.70 3.50 -1.57
N GLU A 111 1.62 3.75 -0.25
CA GLU A 111 1.57 2.70 0.78
C GLU A 111 0.42 1.69 0.54
N LEU A 112 -0.70 2.14 -0.04
CA LEU A 112 -1.84 1.28 -0.32
C LEU A 112 -1.57 0.24 -1.41
N LYS A 113 -0.80 0.56 -2.45
CA LYS A 113 -0.35 -0.43 -3.43
C LYS A 113 0.60 -1.44 -2.80
N GLY A 114 1.58 -0.96 -2.01
CA GLY A 114 2.54 -1.85 -1.35
C GLY A 114 1.83 -2.87 -0.44
N LEU A 115 0.81 -2.42 0.31
CA LEU A 115 -0.04 -3.33 1.08
C LEU A 115 -0.81 -4.31 0.21
N ASN A 116 -1.39 -3.84 -0.90
CA ASN A 116 -2.10 -4.70 -1.83
C ASN A 116 -1.21 -5.83 -2.36
N GLU A 117 0.01 -5.49 -2.78
CA GLU A 117 0.99 -6.45 -3.30
C GLU A 117 1.41 -7.48 -2.24
N VAL A 118 1.67 -7.03 -1.01
CA VAL A 118 2.00 -7.94 0.11
C VAL A 118 0.88 -8.93 0.37
N TYR A 119 -0.38 -8.47 0.45
CA TYR A 119 -1.50 -9.35 0.77
C TYR A 119 -1.92 -10.25 -0.39
N THR A 120 -1.98 -9.72 -1.60
CA THR A 120 -2.62 -10.41 -2.74
C THR A 120 -1.64 -11.20 -3.59
N THR A 121 -0.37 -10.81 -3.64
CA THR A 121 0.65 -11.44 -4.48
C THR A 121 1.65 -12.20 -3.62
N ILE A 122 2.34 -11.50 -2.72
CA ILE A 122 3.48 -12.08 -1.98
C ILE A 122 3.00 -13.13 -0.96
N ALA A 123 2.10 -12.75 -0.05
CA ALA A 123 1.60 -13.64 0.98
C ALA A 123 0.85 -14.83 0.38
N ASN A 124 0.00 -14.60 -0.61
CA ASN A 124 -0.74 -15.67 -1.29
C ASN A 124 0.19 -16.67 -1.99
N GLY A 125 1.28 -16.20 -2.61
CA GLY A 125 2.28 -17.08 -3.20
C GLY A 125 2.90 -18.01 -2.16
N TYR A 126 3.33 -17.47 -1.02
CA TYR A 126 3.91 -18.28 0.05
C TYR A 126 2.90 -19.21 0.74
N LEU A 127 1.66 -18.77 0.94
CA LEU A 127 0.59 -19.63 1.47
C LEU A 127 0.32 -20.80 0.53
N THR A 128 0.29 -20.55 -0.79
CA THR A 128 0.14 -21.59 -1.80
C THR A 128 1.29 -22.59 -1.75
N ASP A 129 2.53 -22.12 -1.62
CA ASP A 129 3.69 -23.00 -1.50
C ASP A 129 3.62 -23.87 -0.24
N LEU A 130 3.20 -23.30 0.90
CA LEU A 130 3.00 -24.05 2.14
C LEU A 130 1.86 -25.07 2.02
N ASP A 131 0.77 -24.71 1.36
CA ASP A 131 -0.35 -25.62 1.10
C ASP A 131 0.08 -26.77 0.18
N ASN A 132 0.89 -26.50 -0.84
CA ASN A 132 1.47 -27.52 -1.70
C ASN A 132 2.39 -28.47 -0.90
N LEU A 133 3.25 -27.93 -0.03
CA LEU A 133 4.08 -28.75 0.86
C LEU A 133 3.22 -29.65 1.74
N ALA A 134 2.18 -29.10 2.39
CA ALA A 134 1.28 -29.86 3.25
C ALA A 134 0.51 -30.93 2.48
N LEU A 135 -0.01 -30.60 1.30
CA LEU A 135 -0.75 -31.53 0.45
C LEU A 135 0.13 -32.69 -0.02
N THR A 136 1.32 -32.41 -0.56
CA THR A 136 2.22 -33.47 -1.03
C THR A 136 2.74 -34.31 0.13
N PHE A 137 3.11 -33.69 1.25
CA PHE A 137 3.57 -34.40 2.44
C PHE A 137 2.50 -35.37 2.98
N THR A 138 1.27 -34.89 3.16
CA THR A 138 0.18 -35.72 3.64
C THR A 138 -0.21 -36.80 2.64
N THR A 139 -0.17 -36.52 1.34
CA THR A 139 -0.47 -37.49 0.29
C THR A 139 0.54 -38.63 0.26
N GLU A 140 1.85 -38.33 0.29
CA GLU A 140 2.90 -39.35 0.28
C GLU A 140 2.86 -40.21 1.56
N ILE A 141 2.69 -39.58 2.73
CA ILE A 141 2.57 -40.32 4.00
C ILE A 141 1.30 -41.17 4.02
N ASN A 142 0.14 -40.60 3.65
CA ASN A 142 -1.12 -41.33 3.64
C ASN A 142 -1.09 -42.50 2.67
N THR A 143 -0.46 -42.36 1.51
CA THR A 143 -0.30 -43.44 0.54
C THR A 143 0.52 -44.60 1.12
N LEU A 144 1.63 -44.30 1.82
CA LEU A 144 2.43 -45.33 2.48
C LEU A 144 1.70 -45.96 3.69
N HIS A 145 1.01 -45.14 4.48
CA HIS A 145 0.31 -45.55 5.69
C HIS A 145 -0.93 -46.39 5.37
N SER A 146 -1.72 -45.99 4.39
CA SER A 146 -2.91 -46.74 3.96
C SER A 146 -2.55 -48.11 3.37
N ALA A 147 -1.35 -48.25 2.79
CA ALA A 147 -0.81 -49.51 2.29
C ALA A 147 -0.09 -50.35 3.37
N GLY A 148 0.02 -49.84 4.60
CA GLY A 148 0.63 -50.54 5.72
C GLY A 148 -0.37 -51.31 6.57
N PHE A 149 0.15 -51.95 7.61
CA PHE A 149 -0.61 -52.68 8.60
C PHE A 149 -0.33 -52.21 10.03
N GLY A 150 -1.39 -51.93 10.79
CA GLY A 150 -1.36 -51.60 12.21
C GLY A 150 -1.58 -52.81 13.13
N LEU A 151 -1.50 -52.55 14.44
CA LEU A 151 -1.75 -53.52 15.51
C LEU A 151 -3.19 -53.44 16.08
N GLY A 152 -3.96 -52.40 15.72
CA GLY A 152 -5.31 -52.13 16.21
C GLY A 152 -6.42 -52.90 15.50
N ALA A 153 -7.64 -52.83 16.06
CA ALA A 153 -8.83 -53.58 15.61
C ALA A 153 -9.75 -52.81 14.63
N VAL A 154 -9.50 -51.52 14.41
CA VAL A 154 -10.11 -50.68 13.35
C VAL A 154 -9.32 -51.00 12.06
N PRO A 155 -9.93 -51.16 10.85
CA PRO A 155 -9.33 -51.96 9.78
C PRO A 155 -7.82 -51.74 9.72
N PRO A 156 -7.01 -52.80 9.90
CA PRO A 156 -5.59 -52.65 10.21
C PRO A 156 -4.82 -52.00 9.06
N THR A 157 -5.48 -51.77 7.92
CA THR A 157 -4.96 -51.17 6.70
C THR A 157 -5.98 -50.19 6.13
N GLY A 158 -5.56 -49.31 5.22
CA GLY A 158 -6.45 -48.37 4.53
C GLY A 158 -6.77 -47.07 5.29
N ASN A 159 -6.26 -46.90 6.51
CA ASN A 159 -6.43 -45.65 7.25
C ASN A 159 -5.39 -44.61 6.79
N ASN A 160 -5.81 -43.36 6.65
CA ASN A 160 -4.90 -42.23 6.47
C ASN A 160 -4.25 -41.86 7.82
N PHE A 161 -2.98 -41.44 7.79
CA PHE A 161 -2.29 -40.93 8.97
C PHE A 161 -2.68 -39.46 9.24
N PHE A 162 -2.73 -38.66 8.17
CA PHE A 162 -3.14 -37.27 8.19
C PHE A 162 -4.54 -37.10 7.60
N ALA A 163 -5.29 -36.16 8.15
CA ALA A 163 -6.58 -35.71 7.67
C ALA A 163 -6.58 -34.17 7.54
N GLY A 164 -7.68 -33.63 7.03
CA GLY A 164 -7.92 -32.21 6.80
C GLY A 164 -9.18 -32.04 5.94
N GLY A 165 -9.58 -30.81 5.66
CA GLY A 165 -10.61 -30.56 4.65
C GLY A 165 -10.13 -31.03 3.26
N PRO A 166 -11.03 -31.27 2.28
CA PRO A 166 -10.62 -31.46 0.89
C PRO A 166 -10.48 -30.10 0.18
N PRO A 167 -9.28 -29.68 -0.29
CA PRO A 167 -7.97 -30.31 -0.11
C PRO A 167 -7.29 -29.97 1.23
N VAL A 168 -6.32 -30.80 1.62
CA VAL A 168 -5.49 -30.56 2.80
C VAL A 168 -4.59 -29.35 2.53
N THR A 169 -4.55 -28.42 3.48
CA THR A 169 -3.76 -27.18 3.43
C THR A 169 -2.85 -27.11 4.65
N ALA A 170 -1.86 -26.22 4.63
CA ALA A 170 -0.99 -25.99 5.78
C ALA A 170 -1.78 -25.51 7.02
N ALA A 171 -2.93 -24.86 6.80
CA ALA A 171 -3.80 -24.37 7.87
C ALA A 171 -4.71 -25.44 8.48
N ASN A 172 -5.04 -26.51 7.74
CA ASN A 172 -6.04 -27.51 8.17
C ASN A 172 -5.47 -28.92 8.39
N ILE A 173 -4.16 -29.12 8.13
CA ILE A 173 -3.48 -30.40 8.35
C ILE A 173 -3.61 -30.84 9.80
N GLN A 174 -4.04 -32.08 10.00
CA GLN A 174 -4.21 -32.68 11.32
C GLN A 174 -3.96 -34.19 11.26
N VAL A 175 -3.70 -34.81 12.41
CA VAL A 175 -3.64 -36.27 12.51
C VAL A 175 -5.06 -36.85 12.43
N ALA A 176 -5.23 -37.96 11.73
CA ALA A 176 -6.52 -38.60 11.56
C ALA A 176 -7.09 -39.13 12.90
N ALA A 177 -8.39 -38.97 13.09
CA ALA A 177 -9.08 -39.38 14.33
C ALA A 177 -8.83 -40.85 14.75
N PRO A 178 -8.77 -41.85 13.84
CA PRO A 178 -8.46 -43.22 14.23
C PRO A 178 -7.08 -43.38 14.88
N ILE A 179 -6.08 -42.60 14.45
CA ILE A 179 -4.72 -42.64 15.02
C ILE A 179 -4.69 -42.02 16.41
N LEU A 180 -5.46 -40.95 16.62
CA LEU A 180 -5.59 -40.29 17.92
C LEU A 180 -6.37 -41.15 18.94
N ALA A 181 -7.34 -41.94 18.46
CA ALA A 181 -8.12 -42.83 19.31
C ALA A 181 -7.33 -44.03 19.83
N ASP A 182 -6.45 -44.61 19.00
CA ASP A 182 -5.55 -45.69 19.40
C ASP A 182 -4.26 -45.66 18.57
N LEU A 183 -3.11 -45.47 19.24
CA LEU A 183 -1.78 -45.48 18.62
C LEU A 183 -1.44 -46.81 17.93
N LYS A 184 -2.10 -47.90 18.30
CA LYS A 184 -1.98 -49.20 17.60
C LYS A 184 -2.49 -49.14 16.17
N ASN A 185 -3.25 -48.12 15.79
CA ASN A 185 -3.71 -47.91 14.42
C ASN A 185 -2.63 -47.32 13.49
N ILE A 186 -1.44 -46.99 14.02
CA ILE A 186 -0.29 -46.61 13.18
C ILE A 186 0.17 -47.82 12.37
N ALA A 187 0.05 -47.71 11.05
CA ALA A 187 0.31 -48.77 10.09
C ALA A 187 1.81 -48.90 9.77
N ALA A 188 2.58 -49.44 10.71
CA ALA A 188 4.04 -49.51 10.65
C ALA A 188 4.60 -50.74 9.89
N ALA A 189 3.81 -51.81 9.74
CA ALA A 189 4.25 -53.06 9.13
C ALA A 189 3.92 -53.14 7.62
N SER A 190 4.75 -53.84 6.83
CA SER A 190 4.50 -54.07 5.38
C SER A 190 3.91 -55.45 5.08
N THR A 191 4.06 -56.40 6.01
CA THR A 191 3.88 -57.83 5.73
C THR A 191 2.47 -58.34 6.03
N ALA A 192 1.98 -58.15 7.26
CA ALA A 192 0.64 -58.56 7.67
C ALA A 192 0.15 -57.78 8.91
N ALA A 193 -1.18 -57.72 9.07
CA ALA A 193 -1.84 -57.18 10.26
C ALA A 193 -1.36 -57.86 11.54
N GLY A 194 -1.12 -57.07 12.59
CA GLY A 194 -0.77 -57.60 13.89
C GLY A 194 0.62 -58.22 14.00
N SER A 195 1.57 -57.89 13.10
CA SER A 195 2.97 -58.36 13.14
C SER A 195 3.82 -57.49 14.06
N PRO A 196 4.00 -57.81 15.35
CA PRO A 196 4.69 -56.93 16.29
C PRO A 196 6.18 -56.94 15.97
N GLY A 197 6.77 -55.76 15.82
CA GLY A 197 8.20 -55.60 15.50
C GLY A 197 8.53 -55.33 14.03
N ASP A 198 7.57 -55.46 13.10
CA ASP A 198 7.76 -55.01 11.71
C ASP A 198 7.56 -53.48 11.61
N GLY A 199 8.68 -52.75 11.48
CA GLY A 199 8.71 -51.30 11.28
C GLY A 199 9.01 -50.87 9.83
N SER A 200 8.91 -51.77 8.86
CA SER A 200 9.35 -51.52 7.48
C SER A 200 8.58 -50.38 6.78
N LYS A 201 7.27 -50.20 7.02
CA LYS A 201 6.53 -49.04 6.49
C LYS A 201 6.90 -47.75 7.21
N ALA A 202 7.09 -47.82 8.53
CA ALA A 202 7.58 -46.65 9.27
C ALA A 202 8.95 -46.19 8.77
N LEU A 203 9.84 -47.13 8.44
CA LEU A 203 11.12 -46.84 7.79
C LEU A 203 10.93 -46.19 6.40
N ALA A 204 10.03 -46.73 5.57
CA ALA A 204 9.72 -46.15 4.26
C ALA A 204 9.15 -44.72 4.37
N MET A 205 8.29 -44.46 5.36
CA MET A 205 7.79 -43.12 5.66
C MET A 205 8.92 -42.18 6.10
N ALA A 206 9.86 -42.64 6.93
CA ALA A 206 11.02 -41.85 7.32
C ALA A 206 11.95 -41.53 6.13
N GLN A 207 12.07 -42.46 5.18
CA GLN A 207 12.87 -42.28 3.96
C GLN A 207 12.28 -41.24 2.99
N LEU A 208 10.99 -40.87 3.12
CA LEU A 208 10.40 -39.78 2.35
C LEU A 208 11.15 -38.45 2.53
N LYS A 209 11.81 -38.25 3.67
CA LYS A 209 12.66 -37.06 3.90
C LYS A 209 13.74 -36.89 2.82
N GLN A 210 14.24 -37.99 2.26
CA GLN A 210 15.31 -38.00 1.26
C GLN A 210 14.79 -38.21 -0.17
N LYS A 211 13.49 -38.55 -0.33
CA LYS A 211 12.89 -38.81 -1.63
C LYS A 211 12.57 -37.48 -2.33
N LEU A 212 12.79 -37.46 -3.65
CA LEU A 212 12.36 -36.35 -4.49
C LEU A 212 10.86 -36.48 -4.76
N THR A 213 10.06 -35.62 -4.14
CA THR A 213 8.59 -35.66 -4.19
C THR A 213 7.99 -34.32 -4.61
N MET A 214 8.68 -33.23 -4.28
CA MET A 214 8.23 -31.86 -4.57
C MET A 214 8.68 -31.43 -5.98
N SER A 215 8.02 -30.39 -6.52
CA SER A 215 8.34 -29.81 -7.83
C SER A 215 8.43 -30.85 -8.96
N ALA A 216 7.35 -31.63 -9.14
CA ALA A 216 7.29 -32.75 -10.08
C ALA A 216 8.38 -33.83 -9.85
N GLY A 217 8.74 -34.07 -8.58
CA GLY A 217 9.69 -35.12 -8.21
C GLY A 217 11.15 -34.74 -8.40
N THR A 218 11.49 -33.45 -8.34
CA THR A 218 12.86 -32.96 -8.54
C THR A 218 13.56 -32.54 -7.26
N VAL A 219 12.81 -32.23 -6.19
CA VAL A 219 13.37 -31.75 -4.91
C VAL A 219 12.75 -32.46 -3.72
N THR A 220 13.48 -32.50 -2.60
CA THR A 220 12.97 -33.04 -1.33
C THR A 220 12.05 -32.04 -0.62
N PHE A 221 11.36 -32.49 0.43
CA PHE A 221 10.58 -31.59 1.30
C PHE A 221 11.46 -30.53 1.98
N ASP A 222 12.68 -30.88 2.42
CA ASP A 222 13.61 -29.95 3.06
C ASP A 222 14.09 -28.89 2.07
N ASP A 223 14.47 -29.31 0.86
CA ASP A 223 14.90 -28.38 -0.20
C ASP A 223 13.78 -27.43 -0.61
N PHE A 224 12.55 -27.94 -0.73
CA PHE A 224 11.39 -27.12 -1.05
C PHE A 224 11.14 -26.07 0.04
N TYR A 225 11.14 -26.47 1.31
CA TYR A 225 10.97 -25.53 2.42
C TYR A 225 12.11 -24.49 2.50
N ARG A 226 13.36 -24.91 2.30
CA ARG A 226 14.51 -23.99 2.20
C ARG A 226 14.36 -23.01 1.05
N SER A 227 13.80 -23.43 -0.08
CA SER A 227 13.56 -22.56 -1.23
C SER A 227 12.54 -21.46 -0.92
N ILE A 228 11.48 -21.79 -0.16
CA ILE A 228 10.50 -20.81 0.34
C ILE A 228 11.19 -19.76 1.21
N ALA A 229 11.96 -20.21 2.21
CA ALA A 229 12.67 -19.32 3.13
C ALA A 229 13.71 -18.44 2.40
N SER A 230 14.44 -19.02 1.44
CA SER A 230 15.42 -18.31 0.62
C SER A 230 14.76 -17.24 -0.24
N ARG A 231 13.67 -17.57 -0.95
CA ARG A 231 12.90 -16.60 -1.74
C ARG A 231 12.38 -15.45 -0.90
N LEU A 232 11.87 -15.74 0.30
CA LEU A 232 11.39 -14.69 1.21
C LEU A 232 12.53 -13.76 1.63
N GLY A 233 13.70 -14.31 1.95
CA GLY A 233 14.89 -13.54 2.26
C GLY A 233 15.35 -12.65 1.10
N VAL A 234 15.41 -13.21 -0.11
CA VAL A 234 15.81 -12.45 -1.31
C VAL A 234 14.81 -11.34 -1.64
N GLN A 235 13.51 -11.64 -1.64
CA GLN A 235 12.45 -10.66 -1.89
C GLN A 235 12.42 -9.56 -0.82
N SER A 236 12.62 -9.91 0.46
CA SER A 236 12.71 -8.91 1.52
C SER A 236 13.91 -8.00 1.33
N GLN A 237 15.07 -8.56 0.98
CA GLN A 237 16.27 -7.77 0.75
C GLN A 237 16.14 -6.87 -0.50
N GLU A 238 15.45 -7.35 -1.53
CA GLU A 238 15.13 -6.58 -2.73
C GLU A 238 14.18 -5.40 -2.41
N ALA A 239 13.12 -5.65 -1.65
CA ALA A 239 12.18 -4.61 -1.22
C ALA A 239 12.88 -3.52 -0.39
N ILE A 240 13.79 -3.91 0.53
CA ILE A 240 14.59 -2.96 1.31
C ILE A 240 15.46 -2.10 0.38
N ARG A 241 16.24 -2.71 -0.52
CA ARG A 241 17.08 -1.97 -1.46
C ARG A 241 16.28 -1.03 -2.36
N MET A 242 15.13 -1.47 -2.84
CA MET A 242 14.25 -0.67 -3.69
C MET A 242 13.68 0.53 -2.92
N SER A 243 13.27 0.32 -1.66
CA SER A 243 12.82 1.41 -0.78
C SER A 243 13.93 2.42 -0.52
N ASP A 244 15.16 1.97 -0.24
CA ASP A 244 16.30 2.85 0.02
C ASP A 244 16.64 3.69 -1.23
N ASN A 245 16.65 3.06 -2.41
CA ASN A 245 16.88 3.77 -3.67
C ASN A 245 15.80 4.81 -3.94
N GLN A 246 14.53 4.47 -3.71
CA GLN A 246 13.42 5.40 -3.91
C GLN A 246 13.48 6.57 -2.93
N ASN A 247 13.87 6.33 -1.68
CA ASN A 247 14.08 7.38 -0.67
C ASN A 247 15.22 8.32 -1.06
N PHE A 248 16.31 7.78 -1.63
CA PHE A 248 17.41 8.59 -2.13
C PHE A 248 16.98 9.50 -3.29
N LEU A 249 16.26 8.95 -4.28
CA LEU A 249 15.72 9.72 -5.39
C LEU A 249 14.75 10.80 -4.92
N LEU A 250 13.87 10.47 -3.97
CA LEU A 250 12.95 11.43 -3.37
C LEU A 250 13.71 12.57 -2.67
N ALA A 251 14.75 12.25 -1.91
CA ALA A 251 15.58 13.26 -1.24
C ALA A 251 16.26 14.20 -2.26
N GLN A 252 16.79 13.66 -3.36
CA GLN A 252 17.36 14.46 -4.44
C GLN A 252 16.33 15.39 -5.08
N LEU A 253 15.13 14.89 -5.38
CA LEU A 253 14.05 15.70 -5.93
C LEU A 253 13.57 16.78 -4.95
N LYS A 254 13.47 16.47 -3.65
CA LYS A 254 13.13 17.46 -2.63
C LYS A 254 14.18 18.57 -2.55
N ASN A 255 15.47 18.23 -2.60
CA ASN A 255 16.55 19.21 -2.63
C ASN A 255 16.46 20.10 -3.88
N ASN A 256 16.30 19.53 -5.06
CA ASN A 256 16.12 20.29 -6.30
C ASN A 256 14.89 21.21 -6.25
N ARG A 257 13.77 20.72 -5.68
CA ARG A 257 12.57 21.53 -5.46
C ARG A 257 12.86 22.69 -4.52
N SER A 258 13.56 22.47 -3.41
CA SER A 258 13.93 23.51 -2.47
C SER A 258 14.91 24.53 -3.05
N GLU A 259 15.77 24.14 -3.99
CA GLU A 259 16.66 25.07 -4.70
C GLU A 259 15.87 26.01 -5.64
N ILE A 260 14.83 25.51 -6.31
CA ILE A 260 14.01 26.29 -7.25
C ILE A 260 12.93 27.10 -6.52
N SER A 261 12.27 26.49 -5.54
CA SER A 261 11.21 27.11 -4.72
C SER A 261 11.75 27.86 -3.50
N GLY A 262 13.08 27.93 -3.35
CA GLY A 262 13.73 28.71 -2.31
C GLY A 262 13.48 30.20 -2.55
N VAL A 263 12.70 30.84 -1.69
CA VAL A 263 12.55 32.29 -1.69
C VAL A 263 13.87 32.88 -1.19
N SER A 264 14.59 33.56 -2.08
CA SER A 264 15.80 34.28 -1.70
C SER A 264 15.40 35.54 -0.92
N LEU A 265 15.72 35.57 0.38
CA LEU A 265 15.54 36.78 1.21
C LEU A 265 16.24 38.00 0.61
N ASP A 266 17.32 37.79 -0.14
CA ASP A 266 18.04 38.87 -0.82
C ASP A 266 17.26 39.39 -2.04
N GLU A 267 16.55 38.53 -2.79
CA GLU A 267 15.65 38.98 -3.86
C GLU A 267 14.38 39.64 -3.31
N GLU A 268 13.81 39.11 -2.22
CA GLU A 268 12.70 39.77 -1.53
C GLU A 268 13.12 41.13 -0.96
N MET A 269 14.30 41.23 -0.33
CA MET A 269 14.83 42.51 0.12
C MET A 269 15.12 43.45 -1.05
N THR A 270 15.67 42.96 -2.16
CA THR A 270 15.92 43.78 -3.35
C THR A 270 14.61 44.30 -3.93
N ASN A 271 13.58 43.46 -4.02
CA ASN A 271 12.25 43.85 -4.47
C ASN A 271 11.59 44.83 -3.49
N MET A 272 11.74 44.60 -2.19
CA MET A 272 11.23 45.48 -1.14
C MET A 272 11.90 46.87 -1.22
N VAL A 273 13.23 46.93 -1.33
CA VAL A 273 13.98 48.18 -1.53
C VAL A 273 13.55 48.87 -2.83
N ARG A 274 13.38 48.12 -3.93
CA ARG A 274 12.90 48.65 -5.20
C ARG A 274 11.49 49.24 -5.08
N PHE A 275 10.56 48.55 -4.41
CA PHE A 275 9.20 49.04 -4.17
C PHE A 275 9.19 50.26 -3.24
N GLN A 276 10.02 50.27 -2.19
CA GLN A 276 10.20 51.44 -1.33
C GLN A 276 10.75 52.65 -2.11
N GLN A 277 11.75 52.46 -2.98
CA GLN A 277 12.28 53.53 -3.82
C GLN A 277 11.24 54.02 -4.82
N SER A 278 10.51 53.11 -5.47
CA SER A 278 9.44 53.44 -6.41
C SER A 278 8.32 54.23 -5.74
N TYR A 279 7.92 53.83 -4.53
CA TYR A 279 6.92 54.53 -3.72
C TYR A 279 7.39 55.93 -3.32
N ASN A 280 8.63 56.06 -2.84
CA ASN A 280 9.21 57.38 -2.51
C ASN A 280 9.31 58.29 -3.73
N ALA A 281 9.68 57.75 -4.89
CA ALA A 281 9.73 58.51 -6.15
C ALA A 281 8.33 58.97 -6.58
N ALA A 282 7.33 58.09 -6.52
CA ALA A 282 5.94 58.42 -6.80
C ALA A 282 5.39 59.48 -5.83
N ALA A 283 5.69 59.36 -4.53
CA ALA A 283 5.30 60.35 -3.52
C ALA A 283 5.89 61.73 -3.81
N ARG A 284 7.17 61.81 -4.19
CA ARG A 284 7.78 63.10 -4.62
C ARG A 284 7.14 63.66 -5.87
N LEU A 285 6.74 62.80 -6.81
CA LEU A 285 6.06 63.22 -8.03
C LEU A 285 4.68 63.80 -7.71
N VAL A 286 3.95 63.19 -6.77
CA VAL A 286 2.69 63.73 -6.22
C VAL A 286 2.94 65.07 -5.53
N THR A 287 3.97 65.20 -4.69
CA THR A 287 4.30 66.49 -4.04
C THR A 287 4.64 67.57 -5.06
N ALA A 288 5.42 67.24 -6.11
CA ALA A 288 5.72 68.18 -7.17
C ALA A 288 4.46 68.55 -7.98
N MET A 289 3.54 67.61 -8.19
CA MET A 289 2.24 67.89 -8.79
C MET A 289 1.38 68.78 -7.90
N ASP A 290 1.34 68.55 -6.59
CA ASP A 290 0.64 69.40 -5.63
C ASP A 290 1.20 70.82 -5.63
N GLU A 291 2.53 70.98 -5.66
CA GLU A 291 3.17 72.30 -5.78
C GLU A 291 2.86 72.97 -7.12
N MET A 292 2.87 72.22 -8.23
CA MET A 292 2.48 72.77 -9.54
C MET A 292 1.01 73.20 -9.56
N ILE A 293 0.11 72.40 -8.97
CA ILE A 293 -1.31 72.74 -8.82
C ILE A 293 -1.46 73.98 -7.94
N ASP A 294 -0.74 74.07 -6.83
CA ASP A 294 -0.77 75.24 -5.95
C ASP A 294 -0.31 76.51 -6.67
N VAL A 295 0.76 76.43 -7.47
CA VAL A 295 1.21 77.57 -8.29
C VAL A 295 0.17 77.95 -9.35
N VAL A 296 -0.44 76.99 -10.04
CA VAL A 296 -1.46 77.27 -11.05
C VAL A 296 -2.73 77.86 -10.41
N VAL A 297 -3.19 77.32 -9.30
CA VAL A 297 -4.45 77.73 -8.65
C VAL A 297 -4.27 79.02 -7.86
N ASN A 298 -3.24 79.10 -7.02
CA ASN A 298 -3.05 80.21 -6.08
C ASN A 298 -2.07 81.28 -6.56
N ARG A 299 -1.25 81.06 -7.59
CA ARG A 299 -0.32 82.10 -8.09
C ARG A 299 -0.59 82.58 -9.51
N MET A 300 -1.30 81.83 -10.35
CA MET A 300 -1.67 82.31 -11.69
C MET A 300 -3.07 82.96 -11.75
N GLY A 301 -3.96 82.72 -10.79
CA GLY A 301 -5.32 83.28 -10.74
C GLY A 301 -5.47 84.63 -10.02
N LEU A 302 -4.43 85.13 -9.35
CA LEU A 302 -4.44 86.40 -8.60
C LEU A 302 -3.96 87.56 -9.48
N VAL A 303 -4.71 87.88 -10.53
CA VAL A 303 -4.60 89.19 -11.21
C VAL A 303 -6.00 89.79 -11.28
N GLY A 304 -6.34 90.56 -10.25
CA GLY A 304 -7.67 91.14 -10.11
C GLY A 304 -7.94 91.76 -8.74
N ARG A 305 -7.02 92.58 -8.21
CA ARG A 305 -7.32 93.73 -7.35
C ARG A 305 -6.35 94.85 -7.70
#